data_AF-A0A1J7BTM2-F1
#
_entry.id   AF-A0A1J7BTM2-F1
#
_cell.length_a   1.000
_cell.length_b   1.000
_cell.length_c   1.000
_cell.angle_alpha   90.00
_cell.angle_beta   90.00
_cell.angle_gamma   90.00
#
_symmetry.space_group_name_H-M   'P 1'
#
loop_
_entity.id
_entity.type
_entity.pdbx_description
1 polymer ?
#
loop_
_entity_poly.entity_id
_entity_poly.type
_entity_poly.pdbx_seq_one_letter_code
_entity_poly.pdbx_strand_id
1 'polypeptide(L)'
;MSLVLLLSGCYKDDINDLKNDVNDLKTRMAQYENLLDVLNKRLYVVSYETKEGSYVITMSDGSKLTVRNTSSFIKIGENGNWWIDGVDTGTSAKGQSGDKGEAPKISIGSNGNWVIDGVDTGVSASGQKGKDAAEIISVSLANGIMTFTFADGRTISILASAPEITLPNPAGGFNVDKMQWFKVEPQVTNASGAAYKWFINNQEIDTANHLFYVFAAPGTYNVEFKAKNGVGESSKTFTVTVADKTYLNRITRVFDFFPAPGQFVNALPAATATDTDETMRVKAETALTTGSMISLGGFGGYVQFGFDHTIINKDGNDFVVLGNAFTDWSEPGIVMVSYDANGNGKADDEWFEIAGSEHNKETTIKNYEITYYKPETEPTNPNEPKYIRWTDNQGETGYLSKNQFHKQTFYPLWKGNTVTFKGTFLKSNIYDKSGTGTNWANPAYAWGYTDNWANTDVRGQIDINWAVNAKGESVKLKGIDFIKVYNSNRAEGGWLGEVSTEVSGFKDLNLP
;
A
#
# COMPACT_ATOMS: atom_id res chain seq x y z
N MET A 1 -49.44 -58.17 60.29
CA MET A 1 -49.83 -57.55 59.01
C MET A 1 -49.04 -56.27 58.90
N SER A 2 -48.01 -56.22 58.05
CA SER A 2 -48.14 -55.89 56.61
C SER A 2 -48.74 -54.50 56.40
N LEU A 3 -48.27 -53.62 55.53
CA LEU A 3 -47.19 -53.64 54.54
C LEU A 3 -47.48 -52.40 53.70
N VAL A 4 -46.80 -51.27 53.89
CA VAL A 4 -46.60 -50.22 52.86
C VAL A 4 -45.31 -49.48 53.26
N LEU A 5 -44.15 -50.10 53.06
CA LEU A 5 -43.22 -49.83 51.94
C LEU A 5 -42.99 -48.32 51.70
N LEU A 6 -41.86 -47.76 52.16
CA LEU A 6 -40.55 -47.80 51.47
C LEU A 6 -40.62 -47.36 50.00
N LEU A 7 -41.17 -46.17 49.72
CA LEU A 7 -41.22 -45.65 48.35
C LEU A 7 -40.87 -44.16 48.22
N SER A 8 -40.16 -43.54 49.17
CA SER A 8 -39.73 -42.13 49.01
C SER A 8 -38.21 -41.93 48.96
N GLY A 9 -37.42 -42.95 49.34
CA GLY A 9 -35.96 -42.95 49.19
C GLY A 9 -35.52 -43.21 47.75
N CYS A 10 -36.06 -44.29 47.14
CA CYS A 10 -35.71 -44.68 45.77
C CYS A 10 -35.95 -43.57 44.75
N TYR A 11 -37.10 -42.88 44.75
CA TYR A 11 -37.35 -41.82 43.76
C TYR A 11 -36.37 -40.64 43.84
N LYS A 12 -35.83 -40.33 45.01
CA LYS A 12 -34.91 -39.19 45.17
C LYS A 12 -33.51 -39.56 44.70
N ASP A 13 -33.10 -40.80 44.95
CA ASP A 13 -31.86 -41.37 44.45
C ASP A 13 -31.95 -41.56 42.92
N ASP A 14 -33.06 -42.11 42.41
CA ASP A 14 -33.36 -42.23 40.98
C ASP A 14 -33.31 -40.87 40.28
N ILE A 15 -33.84 -39.79 40.89
CA ILE A 15 -33.78 -38.43 40.33
C ILE A 15 -32.34 -37.88 40.32
N ASN A 16 -31.52 -38.19 41.31
CA ASN A 16 -30.13 -37.76 41.36
C ASN A 16 -29.28 -38.53 40.35
N ASP A 17 -29.54 -39.83 40.20
CA ASP A 17 -28.91 -40.68 39.18
C ASP A 17 -29.29 -40.21 37.77
N LEU A 18 -30.56 -39.89 37.53
CA LEU A 18 -31.02 -39.25 36.29
C LEU A 18 -30.33 -37.90 36.02
N LYS A 19 -30.09 -37.08 37.04
CA LYS A 19 -29.33 -35.82 36.87
C LYS A 19 -27.87 -36.05 36.54
N ASN A 20 -27.25 -37.07 37.14
CA ASN A 20 -25.89 -37.47 36.85
C ASN A 20 -25.77 -38.00 35.41
N ASP A 21 -26.71 -38.85 34.98
CA ASP A 21 -26.79 -39.37 33.61
C ASP A 21 -27.00 -38.23 32.60
N VAL A 22 -27.86 -37.26 32.90
CA VAL A 22 -28.06 -36.08 32.04
C VAL A 22 -26.79 -35.22 31.96
N ASN A 23 -26.04 -35.09 33.04
CA ASN A 23 -24.77 -34.35 33.03
C ASN A 23 -23.66 -35.11 32.28
N ASP A 24 -23.60 -36.43 32.40
CA ASP A 24 -22.70 -37.27 31.63
C ASP A 24 -23.04 -37.21 30.12
N LEU A 25 -24.33 -37.27 29.78
CA LEU A 25 -24.81 -37.10 28.41
C LEU A 25 -24.45 -35.71 27.85
N LYS A 26 -24.60 -34.63 28.63
CA LYS A 26 -24.15 -33.29 28.21
C LYS A 26 -22.64 -33.23 27.97
N THR A 27 -21.87 -33.88 28.83
CA THR A 27 -20.40 -33.95 28.69
C THR A 27 -20.02 -34.73 27.42
N ARG A 28 -20.70 -35.85 27.13
CA ARG A 28 -20.51 -36.63 25.91
C ARG A 28 -20.98 -35.89 24.66
N MET A 29 -22.09 -35.15 24.73
CA MET A 29 -22.53 -34.29 23.62
C MET A 29 -21.50 -33.21 23.31
N ALA A 30 -20.95 -32.54 24.33
CA ALA A 30 -19.88 -31.56 24.11
C ALA A 30 -18.61 -32.20 23.52
N GLN A 31 -18.28 -33.43 23.92
CA GLN A 31 -17.19 -34.20 23.30
C GLN A 31 -17.50 -34.56 21.84
N TYR A 32 -18.73 -34.94 21.51
CA TYR A 32 -19.14 -35.24 20.14
C TYR A 32 -19.23 -34.00 19.27
N GLU A 33 -19.70 -32.86 19.78
CA GLU A 33 -19.67 -31.58 19.08
C GLU A 33 -18.23 -31.13 18.81
N ASN A 34 -17.33 -31.28 19.77
CA ASN A 34 -15.90 -31.01 19.58
C ASN A 34 -15.28 -32.00 18.59
N LEU A 35 -15.62 -33.29 18.65
CA LEU A 35 -15.17 -34.29 17.67
C LEU A 35 -15.72 -33.99 16.27
N LEU A 36 -16.97 -33.55 16.15
CA LEU A 36 -17.62 -33.18 14.89
C LEU A 36 -17.03 -31.88 14.34
N ASP A 37 -16.71 -30.91 15.19
CA ASP A 37 -15.98 -29.69 14.83
C ASP A 37 -14.56 -30.03 14.36
N VAL A 38 -13.84 -30.92 15.05
CA VAL A 38 -12.54 -31.45 14.63
C VAL A 38 -12.64 -32.22 13.31
N LEU A 39 -13.70 -33.00 13.09
CA LEU A 39 -13.94 -33.75 11.84
C LEU A 39 -14.34 -32.83 10.68
N ASN A 40 -15.16 -31.81 10.93
CA ASN A 40 -15.54 -30.80 9.94
C ASN A 40 -14.37 -29.85 9.60
N LYS A 41 -13.44 -29.67 10.53
CA LYS A 41 -12.16 -28.98 10.34
C LYS A 41 -11.07 -29.85 9.71
N ARG A 42 -11.34 -31.13 9.42
CA ARG A 42 -10.40 -31.94 8.64
C ARG A 42 -10.37 -31.43 7.22
N LEU A 43 -9.18 -31.08 6.80
CA LEU A 43 -8.86 -30.79 5.43
C LEU A 43 -8.96 -32.10 4.62
N TYR A 44 -9.85 -32.13 3.64
CA TYR A 44 -10.01 -33.27 2.73
C TYR A 44 -9.94 -32.80 1.28
N VAL A 45 -9.55 -33.69 0.38
CA VAL A 45 -9.46 -33.39 -1.05
C VAL A 45 -10.86 -33.28 -1.62
N VAL A 46 -11.18 -32.12 -2.21
CA VAL A 46 -12.44 -31.87 -2.95
C VAL A 46 -12.29 -32.26 -4.40
N SER A 47 -11.13 -31.97 -4.99
CA SER A 47 -10.81 -32.32 -6.37
C SER A 47 -9.31 -32.34 -6.58
N TYR A 48 -8.85 -32.93 -7.67
CA TYR A 48 -7.50 -32.73 -8.15
C TYR A 48 -7.52 -32.59 -9.66
N GLU A 49 -6.57 -31.83 -10.20
CA GLU A 49 -6.32 -31.72 -11.63
C GLU A 49 -4.85 -32.02 -11.92
N THR A 50 -4.56 -32.66 -13.04
CA THR A 50 -3.18 -32.90 -13.47
C THR A 50 -2.72 -31.73 -14.33
N LYS A 51 -1.63 -31.08 -13.94
CA LYS A 51 -1.04 -29.95 -14.67
C LYS A 51 0.49 -30.07 -14.66
N GLU A 52 1.10 -30.06 -15.84
CA GLU A 52 2.57 -29.97 -16.01
C GLU A 52 3.36 -30.98 -15.16
N GLY A 53 2.95 -32.25 -15.15
CA GLY A 53 3.65 -33.28 -14.36
C GLY A 53 3.48 -33.14 -12.84
N SER A 54 2.40 -32.48 -12.39
CA SER A 54 1.98 -32.37 -10.98
C SER A 54 0.46 -32.57 -10.84
N TYR A 55 0.01 -33.01 -9.67
CA TYR A 55 -1.36 -32.90 -9.17
C TYR A 55 -1.56 -31.55 -8.50
N VAL A 56 -2.53 -30.77 -8.94
CA VAL A 56 -3.04 -29.61 -8.22
C VAL A 56 -4.27 -30.09 -7.47
N ILE A 57 -4.12 -30.30 -6.17
CA ILE A 57 -5.12 -30.87 -5.26
C ILE A 57 -5.86 -29.70 -4.62
N THR A 58 -7.16 -29.61 -4.83
CA THR A 58 -8.03 -28.62 -4.17
C THR A 58 -8.60 -29.22 -2.90
N MET A 59 -8.45 -28.49 -1.81
CA MET A 59 -8.87 -28.88 -0.47
C MET A 59 -10.28 -28.39 -0.14
N SER A 60 -10.87 -28.92 0.94
CA SER A 60 -12.22 -28.58 1.44
C SER A 60 -12.40 -27.13 1.84
N ASP A 61 -11.32 -26.40 2.11
CA ASP A 61 -11.32 -24.96 2.37
C ASP A 61 -11.00 -24.10 1.14
N GLY A 62 -10.89 -24.71 -0.04
CA GLY A 62 -10.58 -24.05 -1.32
C GLY A 62 -9.09 -23.83 -1.57
N SER A 63 -8.20 -24.12 -0.61
CA SER A 63 -6.75 -24.06 -0.81
C SER A 63 -6.29 -25.11 -1.83
N LYS A 64 -5.20 -24.82 -2.56
CA LYS A 64 -4.65 -25.69 -3.60
C LYS A 64 -3.22 -26.11 -3.28
N LEU A 65 -2.94 -27.41 -3.36
CA LEU A 65 -1.62 -28.00 -3.13
C LEU A 65 -1.10 -28.63 -4.43
N THR A 66 0.10 -28.23 -4.86
CA THR A 66 0.74 -28.83 -6.05
C THR A 66 1.73 -29.92 -5.62
N VAL A 67 1.47 -31.17 -6.01
CA VAL A 67 2.32 -32.34 -5.74
C VAL A 67 2.86 -32.87 -7.05
N ARG A 68 4.17 -33.05 -7.21
CA ARG A 68 4.73 -33.62 -8.45
C ARG A 68 4.18 -35.04 -8.70
N ASN A 69 3.77 -35.32 -9.93
CA ASN A 69 3.17 -36.57 -10.40
C ASN A 69 4.24 -37.57 -10.92
N THR A 70 5.51 -37.16 -11.02
CA THR A 70 6.58 -38.02 -11.53
C THR A 70 6.97 -39.13 -10.56
N SER A 71 6.92 -40.38 -11.01
CA SER A 71 7.38 -41.55 -10.26
C SER A 71 8.88 -41.78 -10.44
N SER A 72 9.66 -41.34 -9.45
CA SER A 72 10.86 -42.07 -9.02
C SER A 72 10.98 -41.85 -7.52
N PHE A 73 10.80 -42.91 -6.74
CA PHE A 73 10.86 -42.84 -5.28
C PHE A 73 12.31 -42.99 -4.83
N ILE A 74 12.91 -41.91 -4.34
CA ILE A 74 14.27 -41.89 -3.79
C ILE A 74 14.18 -41.87 -2.27
N LYS A 75 14.74 -42.87 -1.58
CA LYS A 75 14.87 -42.90 -0.10
C LYS A 75 16.29 -43.29 0.32
N ILE A 76 16.62 -43.08 1.60
CA ILE A 76 17.82 -43.65 2.22
C ILE A 76 17.42 -44.97 2.90
N GLY A 77 18.07 -46.06 2.55
CA GLY A 77 17.83 -47.37 3.16
C GLY A 77 18.44 -47.48 4.56
N GLU A 78 18.04 -48.50 5.31
CA GLU A 78 18.59 -48.78 6.66
C GLU A 78 20.10 -49.05 6.63
N ASN A 79 20.63 -49.48 5.47
CA ASN A 79 22.05 -49.67 5.23
C ASN A 79 22.82 -48.38 4.85
N GLY A 80 22.13 -47.23 4.80
CA GLY A 80 22.73 -45.94 4.49
C GLY A 80 22.93 -45.65 3.00
N ASN A 81 22.46 -46.52 2.10
CA ASN A 81 22.52 -46.30 0.65
C ASN A 81 21.29 -45.55 0.13
N TRP A 82 21.41 -44.97 -1.06
CA TRP A 82 20.27 -44.51 -1.84
C TRP A 82 19.48 -45.70 -2.38
N TRP A 83 18.16 -45.63 -2.27
CA TRP A 83 17.21 -46.59 -2.82
C TRP A 83 16.31 -45.87 -3.81
N ILE A 84 16.21 -46.40 -5.02
CA ILE A 84 15.40 -45.84 -6.09
C ILE A 84 14.37 -46.90 -6.49
N ASP A 85 13.09 -46.56 -6.38
CA ASP A 85 11.97 -47.45 -6.73
C ASP A 85 12.04 -48.84 -6.08
N GLY A 86 12.51 -48.88 -4.82
CA GLY A 86 12.62 -50.12 -4.04
C GLY A 86 13.86 -50.96 -4.36
N VAL A 87 14.78 -50.46 -5.20
CA VAL A 87 16.07 -51.09 -5.49
C VAL A 87 17.17 -50.35 -4.74
N ASP A 88 17.99 -51.08 -3.98
CA ASP A 88 19.23 -50.55 -3.40
C ASP A 88 20.21 -50.23 -4.52
N THR A 89 20.63 -48.97 -4.63
CA THR A 89 21.57 -48.52 -5.67
C THR A 89 23.02 -48.92 -5.37
N GLY A 90 23.31 -49.40 -4.16
CA GLY A 90 24.68 -49.65 -3.69
C GLY A 90 25.50 -48.37 -3.45
N THR A 91 24.91 -47.20 -3.68
CA THR A 91 25.58 -45.89 -3.54
C THR A 91 25.25 -45.31 -2.18
N SER A 92 26.27 -45.03 -1.37
CA SER A 92 26.11 -44.38 -0.06
C SER A 92 25.39 -43.03 -0.19
N ALA A 93 24.39 -42.79 0.66
CA ALA A 93 23.74 -41.49 0.79
C ALA A 93 24.55 -40.49 1.62
N LYS A 94 25.65 -40.95 2.22
CA LYS A 94 26.63 -40.12 2.91
C LYS A 94 27.82 -39.88 1.97
N GLY A 95 28.15 -38.61 1.73
CA GLY A 95 29.32 -38.22 0.94
C GLY A 95 30.61 -38.78 1.54
N GLN A 96 31.64 -38.98 0.71
CA GLN A 96 32.97 -39.40 1.17
C GLN A 96 33.51 -38.40 2.18
N SER A 97 33.99 -38.89 3.32
CA SER A 97 34.44 -38.11 4.47
C SER A 97 35.38 -36.94 4.10
N GLY A 98 34.96 -35.71 4.40
CA GLY A 98 35.83 -34.52 4.37
C GLY A 98 35.06 -33.21 4.56
N ASP A 99 35.04 -32.69 5.79
CA ASP A 99 34.86 -31.30 6.31
C ASP A 99 33.86 -30.30 5.69
N LYS A 100 33.14 -30.61 4.61
CA LYS A 100 31.98 -29.87 4.11
C LYS A 100 31.00 -30.89 3.54
N GLY A 101 30.02 -31.30 4.35
CA GLY A 101 28.98 -32.27 3.96
C GLY A 101 28.06 -31.74 2.87
N GLU A 102 28.57 -31.62 1.64
CA GLU A 102 27.76 -31.27 0.48
C GLU A 102 26.73 -32.38 0.21
N ALA A 103 25.49 -31.97 -0.06
CA ALA A 103 24.42 -32.91 -0.39
C ALA A 103 24.76 -33.63 -1.72
N PRO A 104 24.50 -34.95 -1.84
CA PRO A 104 24.78 -35.70 -3.06
C PRO A 104 24.09 -35.09 -4.28
N LYS A 105 24.81 -35.00 -5.40
CA LYS A 105 24.27 -34.43 -6.64
C LYS A 105 23.58 -35.52 -7.44
N ILE A 106 22.27 -35.40 -7.58
CA ILE A 106 21.42 -36.34 -8.32
C ILE A 106 21.09 -35.75 -9.70
N SER A 107 21.31 -36.50 -10.78
CA SER A 107 20.97 -36.12 -12.15
C SER A 107 20.45 -37.31 -12.97
N ILE A 108 19.99 -37.05 -14.20
CA ILE A 108 19.63 -38.09 -15.17
C ILE A 108 20.75 -38.17 -16.20
N GLY A 109 21.34 -39.36 -16.39
CA GLY A 109 22.39 -39.63 -17.36
C GLY A 109 21.87 -39.58 -18.80
N SER A 110 22.77 -39.46 -19.78
CA SER A 110 22.41 -39.46 -21.21
C SER A 110 21.74 -40.76 -21.69
N ASN A 111 21.86 -41.83 -20.92
CA ASN A 111 21.21 -43.12 -21.12
C ASN A 111 19.84 -43.26 -20.43
N GLY A 112 19.36 -42.21 -19.74
CA GLY A 112 18.06 -42.20 -19.08
C GLY A 112 18.02 -42.87 -17.71
N ASN A 113 19.17 -43.17 -17.10
CA ASN A 113 19.26 -43.69 -15.74
C ASN A 113 19.50 -42.58 -14.72
N TRP A 114 19.19 -42.86 -13.45
CA TRP A 114 19.60 -42.01 -12.33
C TRP A 114 21.12 -42.05 -12.14
N VAL A 115 21.73 -40.88 -11.99
CA VAL A 115 23.16 -40.69 -11.72
C VAL A 115 23.30 -39.99 -10.36
N ILE A 116 24.14 -40.53 -9.48
CA ILE A 116 24.42 -39.98 -8.14
C ILE A 116 25.92 -39.71 -8.04
N ASP A 117 26.30 -38.45 -7.79
CA ASP A 117 27.69 -38.00 -7.70
C ASP A 117 28.55 -38.39 -8.91
N GLY A 118 27.93 -38.41 -10.10
CA GLY A 118 28.57 -38.78 -11.37
C GLY A 118 28.62 -40.29 -11.64
N VAL A 119 28.10 -41.13 -10.74
CA VAL A 119 28.02 -42.59 -10.91
C VAL A 119 26.63 -42.98 -11.40
N ASP A 120 26.55 -43.68 -12.53
CA ASP A 120 25.31 -44.26 -13.05
C ASP A 120 24.86 -45.41 -12.14
N THR A 121 23.62 -45.33 -11.65
CA THR A 121 23.04 -46.31 -10.73
C THR A 121 22.51 -47.56 -11.44
N GLY A 122 22.37 -47.53 -12.77
CA GLY A 122 21.71 -48.59 -13.55
C GLY A 122 20.18 -48.62 -13.40
N VAL A 123 19.61 -47.73 -12.57
CA VAL A 123 18.16 -47.62 -12.36
C VAL A 123 17.59 -46.60 -13.35
N SER A 124 16.63 -47.03 -14.17
CA SER A 124 15.99 -46.15 -15.15
C SER A 124 15.24 -44.99 -14.46
N ALA A 125 15.46 -43.77 -14.92
CA ALA A 125 14.74 -42.57 -14.49
C ALA A 125 13.42 -42.36 -15.24
N SER A 126 13.15 -43.16 -16.27
CA SER A 126 11.86 -43.20 -16.96
C SER A 126 10.97 -44.29 -16.37
N GLY A 127 9.81 -43.90 -15.84
CA GLY A 127 8.79 -44.84 -15.35
C GLY A 127 8.35 -45.83 -16.44
N GLN A 128 8.05 -47.07 -16.06
CA GLN A 128 7.45 -48.04 -16.97
C GLN A 128 6.13 -47.49 -17.55
N LYS A 129 5.96 -47.58 -18.87
CA LYS A 129 4.75 -47.12 -19.58
C LYS A 129 3.49 -47.81 -19.07
N GLY A 130 2.45 -47.01 -18.75
CA GLY A 130 1.07 -47.35 -19.11
C GLY A 130 0.12 -47.88 -18.03
N LYS A 131 0.10 -47.28 -16.83
CA LYS A 131 -1.10 -47.27 -15.99
C LYS A 131 -1.34 -45.86 -15.48
N ASP A 132 -2.60 -45.43 -15.49
CA ASP A 132 -3.02 -44.27 -14.70
C ASP A 132 -2.49 -44.47 -13.27
N ALA A 133 -2.01 -43.40 -12.64
CA ALA A 133 -1.65 -43.49 -11.23
C ALA A 133 -2.87 -44.01 -10.47
N ALA A 134 -2.66 -44.94 -9.55
CA ALA A 134 -3.77 -45.44 -8.73
C ALA A 134 -4.50 -44.25 -8.08
N GLU A 135 -5.82 -44.36 -7.92
CA GLU A 135 -6.59 -43.27 -7.31
C GLU A 135 -6.10 -43.01 -5.88
N ILE A 136 -6.08 -41.75 -5.44
CA ILE A 136 -5.83 -41.43 -4.03
C ILE A 136 -7.09 -41.83 -3.27
N ILE A 137 -6.99 -42.84 -2.41
CA ILE A 137 -8.10 -43.35 -1.61
C ILE A 137 -8.14 -42.75 -0.21
N SER A 138 -7.03 -42.18 0.27
CA SER A 138 -7.01 -41.43 1.52
C SER A 138 -5.90 -40.40 1.58
N VAL A 139 -6.13 -39.34 2.34
CA VAL A 139 -5.09 -38.39 2.76
C VAL A 139 -5.14 -38.31 4.28
N SER A 140 -4.00 -38.50 4.94
CA SER A 140 -3.88 -38.40 6.39
C SER A 140 -2.76 -37.44 6.76
N LEU A 141 -3.00 -36.57 7.74
CA LEU A 141 -1.98 -35.71 8.32
C LEU A 141 -1.67 -36.19 9.74
N ALA A 142 -0.44 -36.64 9.98
CA ALA A 142 0.02 -37.06 11.30
C ALA A 142 1.45 -36.57 11.52
N ASN A 143 1.71 -35.94 12.67
CA ASN A 143 3.04 -35.44 13.06
C ASN A 143 3.74 -34.57 11.99
N GLY A 144 2.98 -33.71 11.29
CA GLY A 144 3.51 -32.82 10.24
C GLY A 144 3.81 -33.52 8.90
N ILE A 145 3.39 -34.78 8.76
CA ILE A 145 3.53 -35.55 7.53
C ILE A 145 2.14 -35.78 6.93
N MET A 146 1.92 -35.23 5.74
CA MET A 146 0.74 -35.50 4.92
C MET A 146 1.02 -36.70 4.03
N THR A 147 0.33 -37.79 4.30
CA THR A 147 0.42 -39.05 3.57
C THR A 147 -0.79 -39.22 2.66
N PHE A 148 -0.55 -39.33 1.36
CA PHE A 148 -1.51 -39.72 0.34
C PHE A 148 -1.42 -41.23 0.17
N THR A 149 -2.51 -41.96 0.37
CA THR A 149 -2.59 -43.41 0.11
C THR A 149 -3.31 -43.65 -1.19
N PHE A 150 -2.71 -44.47 -2.03
CA PHE A 150 -3.20 -44.82 -3.36
C PHE A 150 -3.96 -46.15 -3.32
N ALA A 151 -4.88 -46.37 -4.26
CA ALA A 151 -5.75 -47.55 -4.32
C ALA A 151 -4.98 -48.88 -4.42
N ASP A 152 -3.74 -48.82 -4.91
CA ASP A 152 -2.82 -49.95 -4.98
C ASP A 152 -1.94 -50.12 -3.72
N GLY A 153 -2.24 -49.38 -2.66
CA GLY A 153 -1.56 -49.44 -1.37
C GLY A 153 -0.28 -48.61 -1.29
N ARG A 154 0.14 -47.93 -2.37
CA ARG A 154 1.29 -47.01 -2.32
C ARG A 154 0.96 -45.81 -1.43
N THR A 155 2.00 -45.19 -0.86
CA THR A 155 1.86 -43.94 -0.11
C THR A 155 2.88 -42.89 -0.56
N ILE A 156 2.45 -41.64 -0.69
CA ILE A 156 3.35 -40.47 -0.82
C ILE A 156 3.23 -39.66 0.45
N SER A 157 4.35 -39.39 1.13
CA SER A 157 4.38 -38.55 2.32
C SER A 157 5.12 -37.26 2.01
N ILE A 158 4.51 -36.12 2.28
CA ILE A 158 5.18 -34.81 2.22
C ILE A 158 5.14 -34.17 3.60
N LEU A 159 6.19 -33.41 3.93
CA LEU A 159 6.15 -32.51 5.07
C LEU A 159 5.14 -31.41 4.76
N ALA A 160 4.12 -31.32 5.61
CA ALA A 160 3.06 -30.34 5.51
C ALA A 160 2.84 -29.77 6.91
N SER A 161 3.21 -28.50 7.08
CA SER A 161 3.14 -27.80 8.35
C SER A 161 2.26 -26.56 8.21
N ALA A 162 1.55 -26.24 9.30
CA ALA A 162 0.91 -24.93 9.42
C ALA A 162 1.98 -23.82 9.33
N PRO A 163 1.59 -22.59 8.97
CA PRO A 163 2.52 -21.47 8.94
C PRO A 163 3.16 -21.27 10.31
N GLU A 164 4.45 -20.98 10.38
CA GLU A 164 5.11 -20.63 11.64
C GLU A 164 5.44 -19.13 11.61
N ILE A 165 4.99 -18.40 12.63
CA ILE A 165 5.12 -16.95 12.70
C ILE A 165 6.23 -16.59 13.69
N THR A 166 7.24 -15.88 13.19
CA THR A 166 8.24 -15.18 13.98
C THR A 166 8.03 -13.68 13.86
N LEU A 167 7.93 -12.99 14.99
CA LEU A 167 7.83 -11.53 15.05
C LEU A 167 9.11 -10.95 15.65
N PRO A 168 9.60 -9.81 15.14
CA PRO A 168 10.63 -9.03 15.79
C PRO A 168 10.03 -8.28 16.99
N ASN A 169 9.48 -8.99 17.97
CA ASN A 169 8.80 -8.38 19.10
C ASN A 169 9.80 -7.99 20.20
N PRO A 170 10.01 -6.70 20.51
CA PRO A 170 10.81 -6.28 21.64
C PRO A 170 10.15 -6.66 22.97
N ALA A 171 10.97 -6.86 24.02
CA ALA A 171 10.46 -7.10 25.36
C ALA A 171 9.59 -5.90 25.80
N GLY A 172 8.30 -6.15 26.07
CA GLY A 172 7.33 -5.12 26.44
C GLY A 172 6.42 -4.62 25.31
N GLY A 173 6.57 -5.11 24.07
CA GLY A 173 5.77 -4.69 22.92
C GLY A 173 6.30 -3.44 22.23
N PHE A 174 5.58 -2.97 21.21
CA PHE A 174 5.99 -1.82 20.40
C PHE A 174 5.49 -0.50 20.99
N ASN A 175 6.23 0.58 20.75
CA ASN A 175 5.83 1.93 21.11
C ASN A 175 5.86 2.81 19.87
N VAL A 176 4.84 3.66 19.71
CA VAL A 176 4.72 4.63 18.61
C VAL A 176 3.97 5.85 19.13
N ASP A 177 4.21 7.04 18.59
CA ASP A 177 3.35 8.19 18.87
C ASP A 177 2.04 8.06 18.06
N LYS A 178 0.92 8.62 18.57
CA LYS A 178 -0.31 8.71 17.75
C LYS A 178 -0.03 9.47 16.45
N MET A 179 -0.77 9.21 15.37
CA MET A 179 -0.58 9.89 14.07
C MET A 179 0.83 9.75 13.49
N GLN A 180 1.48 8.62 13.74
CA GLN A 180 2.70 8.17 13.07
C GLN A 180 2.49 6.78 12.49
N TRP A 181 3.20 6.48 11.41
CA TRP A 181 3.21 5.14 10.83
C TRP A 181 3.80 4.11 11.79
N PHE A 182 3.00 3.09 12.10
CA PHE A 182 3.43 1.85 12.70
C PHE A 182 3.65 0.80 11.61
N LYS A 183 4.85 0.23 11.58
CA LYS A 183 5.23 -0.82 10.63
C LYS A 183 5.74 -2.06 11.35
N VAL A 184 5.24 -3.23 10.97
CA VAL A 184 5.79 -4.52 11.41
C VAL A 184 5.68 -5.56 10.31
N GLU A 185 6.76 -6.31 10.11
CA GLU A 185 6.88 -7.35 9.09
C GLU A 185 7.18 -8.70 9.76
N PRO A 186 6.16 -9.55 9.98
CA PRO A 186 6.34 -10.91 10.45
C PRO A 186 7.14 -11.76 9.47
N GLN A 187 8.00 -12.63 9.98
CA GLN A 187 8.61 -13.70 9.20
C GLN A 187 7.73 -14.95 9.30
N VAL A 188 7.30 -15.49 8.15
CA VAL A 188 6.41 -16.65 8.10
C VAL A 188 7.10 -17.79 7.35
N THR A 189 7.38 -18.90 8.03
CA THR A 189 7.83 -20.14 7.37
C THR A 189 6.61 -21.01 7.06
N ASN A 190 6.75 -21.97 6.13
CA ASN A 190 5.64 -22.78 5.61
C ASN A 190 4.48 -21.95 5.02
N ALA A 191 4.80 -20.77 4.47
CA ALA A 191 3.84 -19.78 3.99
C ALA A 191 3.27 -20.04 2.58
N SER A 192 3.59 -21.19 1.96
CA SER A 192 3.12 -21.50 0.61
C SER A 192 1.58 -21.54 0.58
N GLY A 193 0.98 -20.69 -0.25
CA GLY A 193 -0.48 -20.54 -0.32
C GLY A 193 -1.13 -19.95 0.94
N ALA A 194 -0.35 -19.32 1.83
CA ALA A 194 -0.89 -18.75 3.05
C ALA A 194 -1.71 -17.47 2.80
N ALA A 195 -2.85 -17.37 3.47
CA ALA A 195 -3.64 -16.15 3.64
C ALA A 195 -3.35 -15.52 5.00
N TYR A 196 -3.42 -14.19 5.06
CA TYR A 196 -3.08 -13.42 6.26
C TYR A 196 -4.24 -12.56 6.73
N LYS A 197 -4.29 -12.31 8.04
CA LYS A 197 -5.23 -11.39 8.66
C LYS A 197 -4.58 -10.66 9.83
N TRP A 198 -4.87 -9.38 9.94
CA TRP A 198 -4.48 -8.51 11.04
C TRP A 198 -5.70 -8.04 11.81
N PHE A 199 -5.61 -8.09 13.13
CA PHE A 199 -6.65 -7.60 14.02
C PHE A 199 -6.08 -6.56 14.98
N ILE A 200 -6.82 -5.47 15.20
CA ILE A 200 -6.59 -4.53 16.30
C ILE A 200 -7.81 -4.60 17.20
N ASN A 201 -7.62 -4.95 18.47
CA ASN A 201 -8.70 -5.12 19.46
C ASN A 201 -9.85 -6.00 18.92
N ASN A 202 -9.51 -7.13 18.29
CA ASN A 202 -10.41 -8.11 17.67
C ASN A 202 -11.15 -7.66 16.40
N GLN A 203 -10.89 -6.46 15.89
CA GLN A 203 -11.42 -6.01 14.59
C GLN A 203 -10.40 -6.26 13.49
N GLU A 204 -10.81 -6.93 12.40
CA GLU A 204 -9.96 -7.15 11.22
C GLU A 204 -9.68 -5.81 10.52
N ILE A 205 -8.41 -5.51 10.24
CA ILE A 205 -7.98 -4.23 9.67
C ILE A 205 -7.13 -4.35 8.40
N ASP A 206 -6.56 -5.53 8.11
CA ASP A 206 -5.69 -5.74 6.96
C ASP A 206 -5.52 -7.24 6.66
N THR A 207 -5.14 -7.57 5.43
CA THR A 207 -4.86 -8.93 4.94
C THR A 207 -3.47 -9.07 4.31
N ALA A 208 -2.65 -8.03 4.35
CA ALA A 208 -1.27 -8.09 3.88
C ALA A 208 -0.38 -8.95 4.80
N ASN A 209 0.77 -9.38 4.27
CA ASN A 209 1.78 -10.12 5.04
C ASN A 209 2.64 -9.22 5.96
N HIS A 210 2.32 -7.93 6.01
CA HIS A 210 2.91 -6.92 6.88
C HIS A 210 1.79 -6.01 7.38
N LEU A 211 2.04 -5.27 8.45
CA LEU A 211 1.13 -4.24 8.91
C LEU A 211 1.78 -2.87 8.71
N PHE A 212 1.08 -2.01 8.00
CA PHE A 212 1.39 -0.58 7.87
C PHE A 212 0.13 0.20 8.25
N TYR A 213 0.15 0.86 9.41
CA TYR A 213 -1.05 1.40 10.05
C TYR A 213 -0.75 2.68 10.84
N VAL A 214 -1.73 3.57 10.97
CA VAL A 214 -1.62 4.80 11.75
C VAL A 214 -2.69 4.82 12.86
N PHE A 215 -2.27 5.03 14.10
CA PHE A 215 -3.19 5.07 15.25
C PHE A 215 -3.63 6.51 15.54
N ALA A 216 -4.93 6.78 15.50
CA ALA A 216 -5.45 8.14 15.72
C ALA A 216 -5.46 8.57 17.20
N ALA A 217 -5.63 7.63 18.12
CA ALA A 217 -5.78 7.91 19.55
C ALA A 217 -4.66 7.24 20.38
N PRO A 218 -4.16 7.90 21.43
CA PRO A 218 -3.25 7.28 22.37
C PRO A 218 -3.94 6.16 23.14
N GLY A 219 -3.17 5.17 23.59
CA GLY A 219 -3.68 4.03 24.31
C GLY A 219 -2.89 2.75 24.07
N THR A 220 -3.39 1.66 24.63
CA THR A 220 -2.79 0.34 24.48
C THR A 220 -3.67 -0.51 23.59
N TYR A 221 -3.09 -1.02 22.50
CA TYR A 221 -3.79 -1.81 21.49
C TYR A 221 -3.25 -3.24 21.49
N ASN A 222 -4.17 -4.20 21.47
CA ASN A 222 -3.83 -5.60 21.25
C ASN A 222 -3.87 -5.88 19.74
N VAL A 223 -2.72 -6.26 19.17
CA VAL A 223 -2.58 -6.58 17.75
C VAL A 223 -2.36 -8.07 17.59
N GLU A 224 -3.17 -8.71 16.75
CA GLU A 224 -3.05 -10.12 16.39
C GLU A 224 -2.76 -10.27 14.89
N PHE A 225 -1.76 -11.08 14.56
CA PHE A 225 -1.47 -11.53 13.20
C PHE A 225 -1.78 -13.02 13.07
N LYS A 226 -2.59 -13.38 12.07
CA LYS A 226 -2.91 -14.77 11.71
C LYS A 226 -2.35 -15.10 10.33
N ALA A 227 -1.78 -16.29 10.21
CA ALA A 227 -1.38 -16.89 8.95
C ALA A 227 -2.00 -18.28 8.82
N LYS A 228 -2.69 -18.54 7.72
CA LYS A 228 -3.38 -19.80 7.45
C LYS A 228 -3.02 -20.34 6.08
N ASN A 229 -2.60 -21.59 5.99
CA ASN A 229 -2.45 -22.33 4.73
C ASN A 229 -3.41 -23.53 4.68
N GLY A 230 -3.32 -24.35 3.63
CA GLY A 230 -4.10 -25.59 3.50
C GLY A 230 -3.68 -26.72 4.45
N VAL A 231 -2.98 -26.45 5.56
CA VAL A 231 -2.61 -27.44 6.58
C VAL A 231 -3.14 -27.00 7.93
N GLY A 232 -3.03 -25.71 8.25
CA GLY A 232 -3.52 -25.16 9.50
C GLY A 232 -3.32 -23.65 9.60
N GLU A 233 -3.57 -23.13 10.79
CA GLU A 233 -3.49 -21.71 11.13
C GLU A 233 -2.59 -21.51 12.36
N SER A 234 -1.80 -20.45 12.35
CA SER A 234 -1.06 -19.95 13.50
C SER A 234 -1.41 -18.49 13.75
N SER A 235 -1.35 -18.06 15.01
CA SER A 235 -1.43 -16.65 15.36
C SER A 235 -0.34 -16.21 16.33
N LYS A 236 -0.03 -14.91 16.28
CA LYS A 236 0.80 -14.23 17.27
C LYS A 236 0.13 -12.92 17.66
N THR A 237 0.15 -12.67 18.96
CA THR A 237 -0.37 -11.45 19.56
C THR A 237 0.76 -10.65 20.19
N PHE A 238 0.68 -9.33 20.08
CA PHE A 238 1.56 -8.39 20.76
C PHE A 238 0.82 -7.10 21.10
N THR A 239 1.45 -6.29 21.95
CA THR A 239 0.91 -5.00 22.37
C THR A 239 1.60 -3.88 21.61
N VAL A 240 0.81 -2.88 21.18
CA VAL A 240 1.30 -1.58 20.72
C VAL A 240 0.82 -0.52 21.71
N THR A 241 1.77 0.18 22.33
CA THR A 241 1.49 1.35 23.18
C THR A 241 1.63 2.60 22.32
N VAL A 242 0.54 3.32 22.16
CA VAL A 242 0.46 4.56 21.40
C VAL A 242 0.54 5.72 22.37
N ALA A 243 1.64 6.47 22.32
CA ALA A 243 1.86 7.63 23.17
C ALA A 243 1.02 8.83 22.70
N ASP A 244 0.57 9.63 23.65
CA ASP A 244 -0.03 10.92 23.33
C ASP A 244 1.07 11.92 22.94
N LYS A 245 0.80 12.71 21.90
CA LYS A 245 1.72 13.73 21.38
C LYS A 245 0.94 14.89 20.82
N THR A 246 1.46 16.10 21.02
CA THR A 246 0.89 17.31 20.41
C THR A 246 1.69 17.63 19.16
N TYR A 247 0.97 17.89 18.07
CA TYR A 247 1.53 18.19 16.76
C TYR A 247 1.27 19.62 16.34
N LEU A 248 2.09 20.12 15.43
CA LEU A 248 1.90 21.43 14.83
C LEU A 248 0.85 21.36 13.72
N ASN A 249 -0.23 22.14 13.85
CA ASN A 249 -1.24 22.26 12.79
C ASN A 249 -0.81 23.27 11.71
N ARG A 250 0.30 22.97 11.02
CA ARG A 250 0.91 23.79 9.95
C ARG A 250 1.95 22.99 9.17
N ILE A 251 2.37 23.53 8.04
CA ILE A 251 3.57 23.07 7.31
C ILE A 251 4.79 23.14 8.23
N THR A 252 5.60 22.08 8.27
CA THR A 252 6.85 22.05 9.05
C THR A 252 8.09 21.99 8.17
N ARG A 253 7.96 21.54 6.92
CA ARG A 253 9.07 21.41 5.98
C ARG A 253 8.62 21.58 4.54
N VAL A 254 9.44 22.24 3.72
CA VAL A 254 9.32 22.27 2.26
C VAL A 254 10.42 21.40 1.66
N PHE A 255 10.03 20.44 0.83
CA PHE A 255 10.94 19.50 0.15
C PHE A 255 11.42 20.03 -1.20
N ASP A 256 10.55 20.74 -1.91
CA ASP A 256 10.89 21.31 -3.21
C ASP A 256 10.00 22.54 -3.48
N PHE A 257 10.53 23.52 -4.20
CA PHE A 257 9.80 24.71 -4.60
C PHE A 257 10.34 25.20 -5.93
N PHE A 258 9.45 25.27 -6.92
CA PHE A 258 9.82 25.75 -8.24
C PHE A 258 8.62 26.46 -8.89
N PRO A 259 8.56 27.81 -8.82
CA PRO A 259 7.51 28.57 -9.48
C PRO A 259 7.75 28.60 -10.99
N ALA A 260 6.67 28.55 -11.76
CA ALA A 260 6.69 28.89 -13.18
C ALA A 260 6.76 30.41 -13.34
N PRO A 261 7.09 30.95 -14.52
CA PRO A 261 7.12 32.40 -14.71
C PRO A 261 5.78 33.07 -14.36
N GLY A 262 5.84 34.26 -13.76
CA GLY A 262 4.67 34.99 -13.25
C GLY A 262 5.02 36.31 -12.56
N GLN A 263 4.02 37.16 -12.33
CA GLN A 263 4.15 38.52 -11.85
C GLN A 263 4.69 38.65 -10.42
N PHE A 264 4.59 37.60 -9.60
CA PHE A 264 5.14 37.58 -8.24
C PHE A 264 6.44 36.77 -8.13
N VAL A 265 6.88 36.11 -9.20
CA VAL A 265 8.14 35.38 -9.23
C VAL A 265 9.30 36.33 -8.96
N ASN A 266 10.26 35.85 -8.17
CA ASN A 266 11.39 36.63 -7.63
C ASN A 266 11.02 37.70 -6.59
N ALA A 267 9.74 37.86 -6.23
CA ALA A 267 9.28 38.74 -5.15
C ALA A 267 8.65 37.96 -3.99
N LEU A 268 7.94 36.86 -4.28
CA LEU A 268 7.20 36.08 -3.29
C LEU A 268 7.54 34.57 -3.40
N PRO A 269 8.68 34.11 -2.84
CA PRO A 269 9.67 34.88 -2.07
C PRO A 269 10.70 35.60 -2.93
N ALA A 270 11.41 36.56 -2.34
CA ALA A 270 12.42 37.36 -3.01
C ALA A 270 13.63 36.52 -3.46
N ALA A 271 13.97 36.60 -4.75
CA ALA A 271 15.08 35.86 -5.35
C ALA A 271 16.15 36.79 -5.92
N THR A 272 17.38 36.29 -6.01
CA THR A 272 18.53 36.91 -6.68
C THR A 272 19.12 35.95 -7.70
N ALA A 273 20.00 36.46 -8.57
CA ALA A 273 20.70 35.62 -9.56
C ALA A 273 21.69 34.61 -8.94
N THR A 274 22.00 34.72 -7.64
CA THR A 274 22.88 33.79 -6.92
C THR A 274 22.11 32.71 -6.16
N ASP A 275 20.78 32.79 -6.12
CA ASP A 275 19.98 31.75 -5.51
C ASP A 275 20.09 30.43 -6.29
N THR A 276 19.76 29.34 -5.62
CA THR A 276 19.68 27.98 -6.17
C THR A 276 18.33 27.38 -5.80
N ASP A 277 18.04 26.18 -6.31
CA ASP A 277 16.83 25.44 -5.91
C ASP A 277 16.76 25.24 -4.39
N GLU A 278 17.89 24.93 -3.76
CA GLU A 278 17.93 24.75 -2.30
C GLU A 278 17.73 26.06 -1.54
N THR A 279 18.34 27.18 -1.97
CA THR A 279 18.12 28.46 -1.26
C THR A 279 16.69 28.98 -1.44
N MET A 280 16.09 28.77 -2.61
CA MET A 280 14.68 29.12 -2.86
C MET A 280 13.71 28.22 -2.10
N ARG A 281 14.01 26.92 -1.97
CA ARG A 281 13.27 26.00 -1.10
C ARG A 281 13.28 26.48 0.35
N VAL A 282 14.45 26.85 0.90
CA VAL A 282 14.57 27.41 2.27
C VAL A 282 13.75 28.69 2.43
N LYS A 283 13.77 29.60 1.45
CA LYS A 283 12.98 30.83 1.49
C LYS A 283 11.48 30.55 1.46
N ALA A 284 11.04 29.59 0.66
CA ALA A 284 9.64 29.17 0.63
C ALA A 284 9.22 28.54 1.98
N GLU A 285 10.07 27.67 2.55
CA GLU A 285 9.84 27.10 3.89
C GLU A 285 9.71 28.20 4.94
N THR A 286 10.61 29.18 4.92
CA THR A 286 10.58 30.31 5.84
C THR A 286 9.28 31.11 5.69
N ALA A 287 8.86 31.42 4.46
CA ALA A 287 7.61 32.12 4.21
C ALA A 287 6.40 31.36 4.78
N LEU A 288 6.27 30.07 4.45
CA LEU A 288 5.14 29.24 4.85
C LEU A 288 5.09 28.93 6.35
N THR A 289 6.24 28.87 7.03
CA THR A 289 6.32 28.59 8.47
C THR A 289 6.19 29.83 9.34
N THR A 290 6.33 31.03 8.77
CA THR A 290 6.22 32.33 9.47
C THR A 290 4.93 33.09 9.17
N GLY A 291 3.97 32.46 8.49
CA GLY A 291 2.66 33.05 8.19
C GLY A 291 2.67 34.04 7.02
N SER A 292 3.67 33.93 6.14
CA SER A 292 3.69 34.60 4.82
C SER A 292 3.18 33.62 3.74
N MET A 293 3.33 34.03 2.48
CA MET A 293 2.82 33.32 1.32
C MET A 293 3.92 33.15 0.27
N ILE A 294 3.72 32.19 -0.64
CA ILE A 294 4.51 32.00 -1.85
C ILE A 294 3.59 32.03 -3.07
N SER A 295 4.11 32.50 -4.20
CA SER A 295 3.44 32.39 -5.50
C SER A 295 4.02 31.23 -6.29
N LEU A 296 3.16 30.47 -6.96
CA LEU A 296 3.55 29.40 -7.86
C LEU A 296 3.75 29.88 -9.30
N GLY A 297 3.34 31.11 -9.62
CA GLY A 297 3.37 31.67 -10.98
C GLY A 297 2.42 30.92 -11.91
N GLY A 298 2.71 30.91 -13.21
CA GLY A 298 1.85 30.26 -14.22
C GLY A 298 1.75 28.73 -14.12
N PHE A 299 1.17 28.09 -15.13
CA PHE A 299 0.92 26.64 -15.14
C PHE A 299 2.14 25.82 -14.69
N GLY A 300 1.89 24.88 -13.79
CA GLY A 300 2.81 23.82 -13.40
C GLY A 300 3.86 24.22 -12.36
N GLY A 301 4.02 25.51 -12.06
CA GLY A 301 4.81 25.94 -10.91
C GLY A 301 4.26 25.34 -9.62
N TYR A 302 5.13 24.95 -8.70
CA TYR A 302 4.76 24.05 -7.60
C TYR A 302 5.54 24.24 -6.30
N VAL A 303 4.98 23.69 -5.23
CA VAL A 303 5.62 23.48 -3.92
C VAL A 303 5.33 22.06 -3.42
N GLN A 304 6.30 21.44 -2.76
CA GLN A 304 6.16 20.16 -2.06
C GLN A 304 6.48 20.36 -0.58
N PHE A 305 5.62 19.91 0.31
CA PHE A 305 5.77 20.12 1.75
C PHE A 305 5.20 18.97 2.58
N GLY A 306 5.53 18.95 3.86
CA GLY A 306 5.03 17.95 4.82
C GLY A 306 4.95 18.50 6.26
N PHE A 307 4.67 17.57 7.17
CA PHE A 307 4.23 17.86 8.55
C PHE A 307 5.06 17.08 9.59
N ASP A 308 4.82 17.34 10.86
CA ASP A 308 5.41 16.56 11.97
C ASP A 308 4.58 15.31 12.36
N HIS A 309 3.53 15.01 11.59
CA HIS A 309 2.63 13.87 11.76
C HIS A 309 2.02 13.44 10.42
N THR A 310 1.45 12.23 10.42
CA THR A 310 0.63 11.73 9.31
C THR A 310 -0.77 12.32 9.42
N ILE A 311 -1.24 12.94 8.33
CA ILE A 311 -2.63 13.37 8.18
C ILE A 311 -3.48 12.13 7.94
N ILE A 312 -4.31 11.76 8.90
CA ILE A 312 -5.12 10.54 8.84
C ILE A 312 -6.31 10.77 7.91
N ASN A 313 -6.54 9.83 6.97
CA ASN A 313 -7.76 9.82 6.17
C ASN A 313 -8.94 9.35 7.02
N LYS A 314 -9.94 10.22 7.20
CA LYS A 314 -11.19 9.92 7.89
C LYS A 314 -12.37 10.09 6.95
N ASP A 315 -13.56 9.84 7.47
CA ASP A 315 -14.79 10.13 6.73
C ASP A 315 -14.96 11.66 6.63
N GLY A 316 -14.99 12.18 5.40
CA GLY A 316 -15.15 13.61 5.10
C GLY A 316 -13.82 14.31 4.79
N ASN A 317 -13.81 15.64 4.90
CA ASN A 317 -12.62 16.42 4.57
C ASN A 317 -11.54 16.29 5.66
N ASP A 318 -10.30 16.10 5.24
CA ASP A 318 -9.16 15.84 6.11
C ASP A 318 -8.26 17.06 6.31
N PHE A 319 -8.13 17.92 5.30
CA PHE A 319 -7.23 19.07 5.39
C PHE A 319 -7.68 20.25 4.52
N VAL A 320 -7.02 21.39 4.71
CA VAL A 320 -7.08 22.54 3.80
C VAL A 320 -5.67 23.09 3.59
N VAL A 321 -5.30 23.29 2.32
CA VAL A 321 -4.14 24.11 1.96
C VAL A 321 -4.62 25.55 1.87
N LEU A 322 -3.95 26.46 2.58
CA LEU A 322 -4.38 27.84 2.68
C LEU A 322 -3.86 28.62 1.48
N GLY A 323 -4.73 29.42 0.87
CA GLY A 323 -4.43 30.36 -0.21
C GLY A 323 -4.89 31.78 0.12
N ASN A 324 -5.12 32.60 -0.91
CA ASN A 324 -5.62 33.98 -0.84
C ASN A 324 -6.93 34.19 -1.63
N ALA A 325 -7.54 33.13 -2.15
CA ALA A 325 -8.78 33.18 -2.94
C ALA A 325 -9.86 34.07 -2.33
N PHE A 326 -10.49 34.88 -3.18
CA PHE A 326 -11.57 35.76 -2.82
C PHE A 326 -12.74 35.66 -3.81
N THR A 327 -13.84 36.33 -3.49
CA THR A 327 -15.05 36.27 -4.31
C THR A 327 -14.76 36.72 -5.74
N ASP A 328 -15.23 35.93 -6.71
CA ASP A 328 -15.04 36.14 -8.15
C ASP A 328 -13.59 36.07 -8.67
N TRP A 329 -12.63 35.68 -7.83
CA TRP A 329 -11.24 35.45 -8.23
C TRP A 329 -10.62 34.28 -7.46
N SER A 330 -10.67 33.12 -8.10
CA SER A 330 -9.99 31.89 -7.68
C SER A 330 -8.71 31.70 -8.49
N GLU A 331 -7.67 31.14 -7.89
CA GLU A 331 -6.41 30.79 -8.57
C GLU A 331 -6.07 29.31 -8.33
N PRO A 332 -6.92 28.40 -8.84
CA PRO A 332 -6.99 27.02 -8.38
C PRO A 332 -5.68 26.26 -8.58
N GLY A 333 -5.16 25.70 -7.48
CA GLY A 333 -4.04 24.77 -7.49
C GLY A 333 -4.52 23.32 -7.42
N ILE A 334 -3.90 22.45 -8.21
CA ILE A 334 -4.10 21.00 -8.11
C ILE A 334 -3.27 20.46 -6.95
N VAL A 335 -3.89 19.56 -6.19
CA VAL A 335 -3.28 18.89 -5.04
C VAL A 335 -2.89 17.48 -5.43
N MET A 336 -1.64 17.10 -5.14
CA MET A 336 -1.21 15.71 -5.07
C MET A 336 -0.79 15.37 -3.66
N VAL A 337 -1.01 14.13 -3.27
CA VAL A 337 -0.70 13.62 -1.93
C VAL A 337 0.17 12.37 -2.02
N SER A 338 1.00 12.16 -1.01
CA SER A 338 1.85 10.97 -0.88
C SER A 338 2.07 10.66 0.61
N TYR A 339 2.48 9.43 0.90
CA TYR A 339 2.83 8.96 2.23
C TYR A 339 4.21 8.30 2.19
N ASP A 340 4.94 8.35 3.30
CA ASP A 340 6.30 7.80 3.44
C ASP A 340 6.26 6.28 3.53
N ALA A 341 6.05 5.63 2.39
CA ALA A 341 5.89 4.18 2.28
C ALA A 341 7.19 3.45 2.65
N ASN A 342 8.33 4.08 2.39
CA ASN A 342 9.65 3.50 2.60
C ASN A 342 10.31 3.90 3.94
N GLY A 343 9.77 4.91 4.63
CA GLY A 343 10.20 5.35 5.96
C GLY A 343 11.46 6.21 5.97
N ASN A 344 11.80 6.89 4.86
CA ASN A 344 13.03 7.68 4.73
C ASN A 344 12.83 9.18 5.05
N GLY A 345 11.59 9.61 5.32
CA GLY A 345 11.23 11.00 5.59
C GLY A 345 11.40 11.94 4.40
N LYS A 346 11.31 11.45 3.17
CA LYS A 346 11.41 12.21 1.91
C LYS A 346 10.17 12.02 1.06
N ALA A 347 9.83 13.05 0.30
CA ALA A 347 8.71 13.02 -0.63
C ALA A 347 9.08 12.34 -1.96
N ASP A 348 9.56 11.10 -1.91
CA ASP A 348 10.05 10.32 -3.06
C ASP A 348 9.26 9.02 -3.34
N ASP A 349 8.17 8.79 -2.61
CA ASP A 349 7.21 7.71 -2.85
C ASP A 349 6.15 8.08 -3.91
N GLU A 350 5.23 7.14 -4.19
CA GLU A 350 4.18 7.33 -5.20
C GLU A 350 3.26 8.52 -4.87
N TRP A 351 2.93 9.31 -5.89
CA TRP A 351 2.06 10.48 -5.78
C TRP A 351 0.68 10.21 -6.37
N PHE A 352 -0.36 10.63 -5.65
CA PHE A 352 -1.76 10.49 -6.03
C PHE A 352 -2.38 11.87 -6.23
N GLU A 353 -3.02 12.12 -7.37
CA GLU A 353 -3.73 13.39 -7.61
C GLU A 353 -5.06 13.36 -6.86
N ILE A 354 -5.46 14.48 -6.26
CA ILE A 354 -6.82 14.68 -5.75
C ILE A 354 -7.73 15.00 -6.93
N ALA A 355 -8.68 14.11 -7.22
CA ALA A 355 -9.62 14.26 -8.31
C ALA A 355 -10.73 15.26 -7.95
N GLY A 356 -10.47 16.55 -8.18
CA GLY A 356 -11.44 17.62 -7.98
C GLY A 356 -12.57 17.64 -9.02
N SER A 357 -13.47 18.61 -8.87
CA SER A 357 -14.68 18.78 -9.70
C SER A 357 -14.46 18.89 -11.22
N GLU A 358 -13.27 19.28 -11.66
CA GLU A 358 -12.91 19.39 -13.08
C GLU A 358 -12.18 18.14 -13.61
N HIS A 359 -11.74 17.22 -12.73
CA HIS A 359 -10.80 16.15 -13.08
C HIS A 359 -11.24 15.28 -14.26
N ASN A 360 -12.54 14.99 -14.36
CA ASN A 360 -13.13 14.12 -15.38
C ASN A 360 -13.78 14.87 -16.56
N LYS A 361 -13.64 16.19 -16.65
CA LYS A 361 -14.22 16.94 -17.77
C LYS A 361 -13.40 16.77 -19.04
N GLU A 362 -14.06 16.80 -20.19
CA GLU A 362 -13.39 16.75 -21.51
C GLU A 362 -12.40 17.90 -21.73
N THR A 363 -12.60 19.02 -21.05
CA THR A 363 -11.71 20.18 -21.09
C THR A 363 -10.44 20.02 -20.25
N THR A 364 -10.31 18.91 -19.51
CA THR A 364 -9.14 18.62 -18.66
C THR A 364 -8.13 17.79 -19.44
N ILE A 365 -6.91 18.30 -19.55
CA ILE A 365 -5.84 17.66 -20.32
C ILE A 365 -4.86 17.02 -19.34
N LYS A 366 -4.79 15.69 -19.34
CA LYS A 366 -3.82 14.94 -18.55
C LYS A 366 -2.46 14.94 -19.26
N ASN A 367 -1.37 14.85 -18.50
CA ASN A 367 0.00 14.85 -19.05
C ASN A 367 0.31 16.07 -19.94
N TYR A 368 -0.31 17.22 -19.66
CA TYR A 368 -0.02 18.45 -20.36
C TYR A 368 1.39 18.92 -19.98
N GLU A 369 2.14 19.37 -20.97
CA GLU A 369 3.51 19.87 -20.80
C GLU A 369 3.62 21.25 -21.45
N ILE A 370 4.19 22.22 -20.72
CA ILE A 370 4.48 23.56 -21.22
C ILE A 370 5.93 23.91 -20.96
N THR A 371 6.58 24.50 -21.96
CA THR A 371 7.95 25.02 -21.88
C THR A 371 7.93 26.53 -21.97
N TYR A 372 8.50 27.20 -20.97
CA TYR A 372 8.72 28.65 -20.96
C TYR A 372 10.15 28.97 -21.36
N TYR A 373 10.34 30.11 -22.03
CA TYR A 373 11.63 30.55 -22.53
C TYR A 373 12.03 31.87 -21.86
N LYS A 374 13.25 31.91 -21.32
CA LYS A 374 13.84 33.10 -20.71
C LYS A 374 13.92 34.22 -21.77
N PRO A 375 13.49 35.45 -21.46
CA PRO A 375 13.63 36.56 -22.39
C PRO A 375 15.11 36.94 -22.53
N GLU A 376 15.52 37.33 -23.74
CA GLU A 376 16.90 37.77 -24.00
C GLU A 376 17.23 39.06 -23.23
N THR A 377 16.26 39.97 -23.13
CA THR A 377 16.34 41.22 -22.40
C THR A 377 15.03 41.52 -21.69
N GLU A 378 15.11 42.26 -20.59
CA GLU A 378 13.92 42.82 -19.95
C GLU A 378 13.31 43.92 -20.85
N PRO A 379 11.98 43.92 -21.06
CA PRO A 379 11.34 44.90 -21.92
C PRO A 379 11.46 46.31 -21.32
N THR A 380 11.70 47.30 -22.17
CA THR A 380 11.66 48.72 -21.77
C THR A 380 10.23 49.19 -21.49
N ASN A 381 9.27 48.59 -22.18
CA ASN A 381 7.84 48.81 -21.95
C ASN A 381 7.41 48.06 -20.67
N PRO A 382 6.93 48.76 -19.64
CA PRO A 382 6.45 48.11 -18.41
C PRO A 382 5.15 47.32 -18.63
N ASN A 383 4.42 47.56 -19.71
CA ASN A 383 3.24 46.78 -20.11
C ASN A 383 3.51 46.03 -21.42
N GLU A 384 4.20 44.89 -21.37
CA GLU A 384 4.63 44.12 -22.54
C GLU A 384 3.76 42.86 -22.73
N PRO A 385 2.83 42.83 -23.70
CA PRO A 385 1.95 41.67 -23.92
C PRO A 385 2.72 40.41 -24.36
N LYS A 386 3.90 40.53 -24.96
CA LYS A 386 4.70 39.42 -25.50
C LYS A 386 6.01 39.24 -24.73
N TYR A 387 5.91 39.01 -23.42
CA TYR A 387 7.08 38.99 -22.55
C TYR A 387 7.74 37.61 -22.42
N ILE A 388 7.12 36.64 -21.75
CA ILE A 388 7.69 35.29 -21.59
C ILE A 388 7.06 34.35 -22.62
N ARG A 389 7.81 33.98 -23.65
CA ARG A 389 7.34 33.04 -24.67
C ARG A 389 7.15 31.64 -24.06
N TRP A 390 6.14 30.91 -24.54
CA TRP A 390 5.96 29.50 -24.21
C TRP A 390 5.47 28.67 -25.42
N THR A 391 5.67 27.35 -25.33
CA THR A 391 5.13 26.33 -26.25
C THR A 391 4.63 25.14 -25.44
N ASP A 392 3.61 24.43 -25.90
CA ASP A 392 3.10 23.24 -25.21
C ASP A 392 3.16 21.97 -26.07
N ASN A 393 2.81 20.83 -25.45
CA ASN A 393 2.70 19.54 -26.13
C ASN A 393 1.38 19.34 -26.88
N GLN A 394 0.51 20.36 -26.94
CA GLN A 394 -0.68 20.39 -27.79
C GLN A 394 -0.39 21.07 -29.15
N GLY A 395 0.82 21.62 -29.33
CA GLY A 395 1.25 22.31 -30.54
C GLY A 395 0.98 23.81 -30.51
N GLU A 396 0.52 24.35 -29.37
CA GLU A 396 0.22 25.77 -29.22
C GLU A 396 1.44 26.55 -28.75
N THR A 397 1.43 27.85 -29.03
CA THR A 397 2.45 28.80 -28.57
C THR A 397 1.82 30.12 -28.18
N GLY A 398 2.45 30.83 -27.27
CA GLY A 398 2.04 32.17 -26.90
C GLY A 398 3.02 32.83 -25.96
N TYR A 399 2.51 33.81 -25.21
CA TYR A 399 3.29 34.60 -24.28
C TYR A 399 2.54 34.73 -22.95
N LEU A 400 3.29 34.92 -21.87
CA LEU A 400 2.83 35.53 -20.64
C LEU A 400 3.22 37.01 -20.68
N SER A 401 2.29 37.88 -20.33
CA SER A 401 2.38 39.33 -20.42
C SER A 401 3.02 39.96 -19.17
N LYS A 402 3.80 41.03 -19.36
CA LYS A 402 4.28 41.89 -18.28
C LYS A 402 3.29 43.00 -18.02
N ASN A 403 2.91 43.22 -16.77
CA ASN A 403 2.13 44.38 -16.36
C ASN A 403 3.00 45.44 -15.67
N GLN A 404 2.52 46.69 -15.67
CA GLN A 404 3.25 47.83 -15.10
C GLN A 404 3.37 47.82 -13.57
N PHE A 405 2.64 46.96 -12.87
CA PHE A 405 2.60 46.93 -11.41
C PHE A 405 3.79 46.17 -10.83
N HIS A 406 4.35 45.21 -11.58
CA HIS A 406 5.46 44.37 -11.15
C HIS A 406 6.72 44.59 -12.01
N LYS A 407 7.77 45.13 -11.40
CA LYS A 407 8.99 45.58 -12.09
C LYS A 407 10.07 44.51 -12.22
N GLN A 408 10.07 43.52 -11.34
CA GLN A 408 11.05 42.44 -11.37
C GLN A 408 10.88 41.59 -12.63
N THR A 409 11.89 40.78 -12.96
CA THR A 409 11.76 39.79 -14.04
C THR A 409 10.74 38.73 -13.62
N PHE A 410 9.86 38.30 -14.54
CA PHE A 410 8.86 37.26 -14.24
C PHE A 410 9.44 35.86 -14.41
N TYR A 411 10.62 35.74 -15.03
CA TYR A 411 11.30 34.46 -15.19
C TYR A 411 12.15 34.14 -13.95
N PRO A 412 12.14 32.90 -13.41
CA PRO A 412 12.95 32.53 -12.25
C PRO A 412 14.44 32.85 -12.45
N LEU A 413 15.02 33.70 -11.60
CA LEU A 413 16.37 34.24 -11.78
C LEU A 413 17.49 33.18 -11.76
N TRP A 414 17.28 32.09 -11.03
CA TRP A 414 18.26 31.02 -10.81
C TRP A 414 18.17 29.88 -11.82
N LYS A 415 17.25 29.95 -12.79
CA LYS A 415 17.04 28.91 -13.80
C LYS A 415 17.72 29.24 -15.12
N GLY A 416 17.97 28.18 -15.91
CA GLY A 416 18.53 28.27 -17.26
C GLY A 416 17.58 28.93 -18.27
N ASN A 417 17.92 28.85 -19.56
CA ASN A 417 17.20 29.55 -20.62
C ASN A 417 15.80 28.99 -20.90
N THR A 418 15.49 27.78 -20.45
CA THR A 418 14.18 27.16 -20.59
C THR A 418 13.80 26.41 -19.33
N VAL A 419 12.50 26.37 -19.04
CA VAL A 419 11.91 25.56 -17.97
C VAL A 419 10.67 24.86 -18.49
N THR A 420 10.51 23.58 -18.16
CA THR A 420 9.38 22.75 -18.61
C THR A 420 8.65 22.21 -17.40
N PHE A 421 7.32 22.32 -17.42
CA PHE A 421 6.45 21.77 -16.38
C PHE A 421 5.48 20.77 -16.98
N LYS A 422 5.11 19.76 -16.18
CA LYS A 422 4.17 18.70 -16.54
C LYS A 422 3.12 18.53 -15.47
N GLY A 423 1.87 18.34 -15.87
CA GLY A 423 0.78 18.04 -14.94
C GLY A 423 -0.57 17.88 -15.64
N THR A 424 -1.63 17.92 -14.85
CA THR A 424 -3.01 18.05 -15.34
C THR A 424 -3.30 19.53 -15.59
N PHE A 425 -3.80 19.86 -16.79
CA PHE A 425 -4.26 21.21 -17.15
C PHE A 425 -5.78 21.31 -17.02
N LEU A 426 -6.24 22.33 -16.30
CA LEU A 426 -7.65 22.67 -16.16
C LEU A 426 -7.97 23.92 -16.97
N LYS A 427 -9.10 23.91 -17.68
CA LYS A 427 -9.58 25.10 -18.38
C LYS A 427 -10.07 26.14 -17.37
N SER A 428 -9.40 27.30 -17.33
CA SER A 428 -9.78 28.43 -16.49
C SER A 428 -11.20 28.92 -16.76
N ASN A 429 -11.89 29.35 -15.70
CA ASN A 429 -13.21 30.00 -15.77
C ASN A 429 -13.11 31.50 -16.04
N ILE A 430 -11.90 32.02 -16.31
CA ILE A 430 -11.68 33.46 -16.44
C ILE A 430 -12.51 34.08 -17.58
N TYR A 431 -13.07 35.25 -17.33
CA TYR A 431 -13.75 36.05 -18.34
C TYR A 431 -13.71 37.54 -17.98
N ASP A 432 -13.84 38.36 -19.02
CA ASP A 432 -13.98 39.81 -18.88
C ASP A 432 -15.45 40.18 -18.67
N LYS A 433 -15.79 40.61 -17.45
CA LYS A 433 -17.13 41.10 -17.09
C LYS A 433 -17.53 42.35 -17.85
N SER A 434 -16.55 43.18 -18.22
CA SER A 434 -16.81 44.45 -18.90
C SER A 434 -16.97 44.32 -20.41
N GLY A 435 -16.39 43.27 -21.00
CA GLY A 435 -16.25 43.12 -22.45
C GLY A 435 -15.24 44.08 -23.09
N THR A 436 -14.57 44.93 -22.30
CA THR A 436 -13.61 45.95 -22.73
C THR A 436 -12.25 45.87 -22.01
N GLY A 437 -11.99 44.79 -21.28
CA GLY A 437 -10.74 44.48 -20.60
C GLY A 437 -10.52 45.17 -19.25
N THR A 438 -11.55 45.80 -18.69
CA THR A 438 -11.43 46.65 -17.48
C THR A 438 -11.83 45.94 -16.19
N ASN A 439 -12.62 44.87 -16.26
CA ASN A 439 -13.10 44.13 -15.09
C ASN A 439 -13.15 42.63 -15.40
N TRP A 440 -12.42 41.83 -14.65
CA TRP A 440 -12.29 40.39 -14.88
C TRP A 440 -12.83 39.59 -13.70
N ALA A 441 -13.29 38.38 -13.96
CA ALA A 441 -13.59 37.38 -12.96
C ALA A 441 -12.93 36.06 -13.34
N ASN A 442 -12.52 35.31 -12.33
CA ASN A 442 -12.20 33.90 -12.45
C ASN A 442 -12.98 33.14 -11.37
N PRO A 443 -14.23 32.72 -11.64
CA PRO A 443 -15.03 31.99 -10.67
C PRO A 443 -14.43 30.63 -10.29
N ALA A 444 -14.56 30.27 -9.02
CA ALA A 444 -14.09 29.01 -8.48
C ALA A 444 -14.69 27.78 -9.17
N TYR A 445 -13.87 26.72 -9.25
CA TYR A 445 -14.35 25.36 -9.48
C TYR A 445 -15.16 24.86 -8.27
N ALA A 446 -15.99 23.84 -8.45
CA ALA A 446 -16.94 23.47 -7.41
C ALA A 446 -16.28 22.97 -6.10
N TRP A 447 -15.22 22.18 -6.18
CA TRP A 447 -14.45 21.62 -5.05
C TRP A 447 -13.14 20.93 -5.51
N GLY A 448 -12.24 20.61 -4.56
CA GLY A 448 -11.07 19.74 -4.76
C GLY A 448 -9.78 20.44 -5.17
N TYR A 449 -9.70 21.75 -5.01
CA TYR A 449 -8.56 22.57 -5.42
C TYR A 449 -8.19 23.55 -4.31
N THR A 450 -6.89 23.81 -4.14
CA THR A 450 -6.41 24.86 -3.25
C THR A 450 -6.54 26.22 -3.91
N ASP A 451 -6.56 27.27 -3.10
CA ASP A 451 -6.65 28.66 -3.59
C ASP A 451 -7.82 28.88 -4.56
N ASN A 452 -8.89 28.14 -4.32
CA ASN A 452 -10.08 28.11 -5.15
C ASN A 452 -11.24 28.78 -4.43
N TRP A 453 -11.54 28.33 -3.21
CA TRP A 453 -12.48 28.97 -2.29
C TRP A 453 -11.74 29.59 -1.11
N ALA A 454 -12.41 30.51 -0.41
CA ALA A 454 -11.90 31.06 0.84
C ALA A 454 -11.53 29.94 1.83
N ASN A 455 -10.46 30.13 2.60
CA ASN A 455 -9.89 29.10 3.49
C ASN A 455 -10.86 28.53 4.55
N THR A 456 -11.96 29.23 4.85
CA THR A 456 -13.00 28.79 5.80
C THR A 456 -14.20 28.10 5.13
N ASP A 457 -14.23 28.05 3.81
CA ASP A 457 -15.28 27.40 3.05
C ASP A 457 -15.01 25.90 2.91
N VAL A 458 -16.00 25.07 3.21
CA VAL A 458 -15.90 23.61 3.13
C VAL A 458 -15.52 23.11 1.72
N ARG A 459 -15.83 23.89 0.67
CA ARG A 459 -15.47 23.57 -0.71
C ARG A 459 -13.99 23.77 -1.04
N GLY A 460 -13.27 24.52 -0.22
CA GLY A 460 -11.81 24.67 -0.29
C GLY A 460 -11.05 23.59 0.48
N GLN A 461 -11.74 22.77 1.26
CA GLN A 461 -11.15 21.65 1.98
C GLN A 461 -11.02 20.43 1.06
N ILE A 462 -10.12 19.52 1.43
CA ILE A 462 -9.75 18.34 0.67
C ILE A 462 -10.05 17.08 1.49
N ASP A 463 -10.69 16.11 0.83
CA ASP A 463 -10.90 14.74 1.31
C ASP A 463 -9.91 13.82 0.59
N ILE A 464 -9.13 13.06 1.36
CA ILE A 464 -8.09 12.15 0.85
C ILE A 464 -8.71 11.00 0.05
N ASN A 465 -9.99 10.66 0.26
CA ASN A 465 -10.69 9.65 -0.53
C ASN A 465 -10.87 10.05 -2.01
N TRP A 466 -10.62 11.32 -2.36
CA TRP A 466 -10.59 11.78 -3.75
C TRP A 466 -9.27 11.44 -4.47
N ALA A 467 -8.31 10.80 -3.80
CA ALA A 467 -7.05 10.40 -4.39
C ALA A 467 -7.22 9.38 -5.54
N VAL A 468 -6.54 9.64 -6.65
CA VAL A 468 -6.44 8.75 -7.80
C VAL A 468 -4.99 8.48 -8.18
N ASN A 469 -4.71 7.26 -8.65
CA ASN A 469 -3.40 6.89 -9.17
C ASN A 469 -3.15 7.48 -10.57
N ALA A 470 -1.97 7.21 -11.13
CA ALA A 470 -1.58 7.67 -12.47
C ALA A 470 -2.51 7.18 -13.61
N LYS A 471 -3.35 6.17 -13.37
CA LYS A 471 -4.36 5.67 -14.33
C LYS A 471 -5.74 6.30 -14.13
N GLY A 472 -5.91 7.17 -13.12
CA GLY A 472 -7.19 7.74 -12.74
C GLY A 472 -8.08 6.80 -11.92
N GLU A 473 -7.53 5.69 -11.41
CA GLU A 473 -8.26 4.77 -10.54
C GLU A 473 -8.24 5.29 -9.10
N SER A 474 -9.39 5.25 -8.42
CA SER A 474 -9.49 5.66 -7.01
C SER A 474 -8.62 4.77 -6.11
N VAL A 475 -7.90 5.41 -5.17
CA VAL A 475 -7.04 4.74 -4.19
C VAL A 475 -7.49 5.10 -2.79
N LYS A 476 -7.63 4.09 -1.93
CA LYS A 476 -7.95 4.30 -0.52
C LYS A 476 -6.66 4.38 0.30
N LEU A 477 -6.23 5.59 0.62
CA LEU A 477 -5.07 5.85 1.47
C LEU A 477 -5.48 5.82 2.96
N LYS A 478 -4.63 5.32 3.85
CA LYS A 478 -4.87 5.38 5.31
C LYS A 478 -4.50 6.74 5.91
N GLY A 479 -3.62 7.47 5.24
CA GLY A 479 -3.12 8.79 5.62
C GLY A 479 -2.03 9.24 4.67
N ILE A 480 -1.56 10.48 4.83
CA ILE A 480 -0.56 11.12 3.98
C ILE A 480 0.46 11.89 4.83
N ASP A 481 1.69 12.02 4.34
CA ASP A 481 2.76 12.79 5.00
C ASP A 481 3.24 13.97 4.15
N PHE A 482 3.01 13.89 2.84
CA PHE A 482 3.48 14.86 1.86
C PHE A 482 2.35 15.36 0.97
N ILE A 483 2.43 16.65 0.65
CA ILE A 483 1.53 17.31 -0.29
C ILE A 483 2.37 18.06 -1.33
N LYS A 484 1.96 17.95 -2.58
CA LYS A 484 2.41 18.80 -3.68
C LYS A 484 1.24 19.63 -4.17
N VAL A 485 1.46 20.93 -4.31
CA VAL A 485 0.52 21.83 -4.97
C VAL A 485 1.16 22.38 -6.22
N TYR A 486 0.42 22.41 -7.33
CA TYR A 486 0.87 23.09 -8.54
C TYR A 486 -0.26 23.88 -9.22
N ASN A 487 0.07 25.00 -9.87
CA ASN A 487 -0.92 25.82 -10.57
C ASN A 487 -1.54 25.02 -11.73
N SER A 488 -2.87 25.01 -11.77
CA SER A 488 -3.68 24.17 -12.66
C SER A 488 -3.79 24.64 -14.10
N ASN A 489 -3.54 25.92 -14.37
CA ASN A 489 -3.89 26.51 -15.66
C ASN A 489 -2.92 27.59 -16.14
N ARG A 490 -3.11 27.99 -17.40
CA ARG A 490 -2.47 29.16 -18.00
C ARG A 490 -3.60 30.09 -18.47
N ALA A 491 -3.79 31.18 -17.75
CA ALA A 491 -4.79 32.20 -18.03
C ALA A 491 -4.31 33.57 -17.54
N GLU A 492 -4.85 34.65 -18.12
CA GLU A 492 -4.51 36.03 -17.76
C GLU A 492 -5.77 36.90 -17.74
N GLY A 493 -5.89 37.74 -16.71
CA GLY A 493 -7.00 38.67 -16.50
C GLY A 493 -6.67 40.10 -16.91
N GLY A 494 -6.17 40.29 -18.13
CA GLY A 494 -5.77 41.62 -18.61
C GLY A 494 -4.76 42.30 -17.68
N TRP A 495 -5.15 43.44 -17.10
CA TRP A 495 -4.27 44.21 -16.21
C TRP A 495 -3.97 43.53 -14.88
N LEU A 496 -4.76 42.54 -14.46
CA LEU A 496 -4.52 41.74 -13.24
C LEU A 496 -3.34 40.76 -13.38
N GLY A 497 -2.89 40.51 -14.61
CA GLY A 497 -1.81 39.56 -14.86
C GLY A 497 -2.29 38.11 -14.94
N GLU A 498 -1.37 37.18 -14.71
CA GLU A 498 -1.64 35.76 -14.75
C GLU A 498 -2.49 35.28 -13.58
N VAL A 499 -3.25 34.20 -13.81
CA VAL A 499 -3.85 33.41 -12.73
C VAL A 499 -2.74 32.57 -12.10
N SER A 500 -2.39 32.85 -10.85
CA SER A 500 -1.29 32.25 -10.11
C SER A 500 -1.80 31.67 -8.80
N THR A 501 -1.64 30.37 -8.60
CA THR A 501 -1.92 29.79 -7.28
C THR A 501 -0.95 30.34 -6.25
N GLU A 502 -1.49 30.82 -5.14
CA GLU A 502 -0.72 31.13 -3.95
C GLU A 502 -0.93 30.12 -2.82
N VAL A 503 0.15 29.87 -2.07
CA VAL A 503 0.12 29.00 -0.89
C VAL A 503 0.59 29.80 0.32
N SER A 504 -0.25 29.88 1.35
CA SER A 504 0.01 30.64 2.59
C SER A 504 0.11 29.76 3.84
N GLY A 505 -0.16 28.45 3.72
CA GLY A 505 -0.05 27.52 4.83
C GLY A 505 -0.92 26.28 4.67
N PHE A 506 -1.22 25.63 5.79
CA PHE A 506 -1.94 24.36 5.84
C PHE A 506 -2.67 24.22 7.17
N LYS A 507 -3.78 23.47 7.17
CA LYS A 507 -4.40 22.93 8.38
C LYS A 507 -4.85 21.48 8.18
N ASP A 508 -4.47 20.62 9.12
CA ASP A 508 -5.09 19.32 9.38
C ASP A 508 -6.42 19.57 10.11
N LEU A 509 -7.52 19.08 9.55
CA LEU A 509 -8.86 19.17 10.15
C LEU A 509 -9.08 18.10 11.24
N ASN A 510 -8.15 17.16 11.37
CA ASN A 510 -8.12 16.18 12.45
C ASN A 510 -7.56 16.73 13.76
N LEU A 511 -6.88 17.87 13.70
CA LEU A 511 -6.27 18.54 14.85
C LEU A 511 -7.12 19.74 15.29
N PRO A 512 -7.09 20.09 16.60
CA PRO A 512 -7.82 21.23 17.14
C PRO A 512 -7.32 22.59 16.64
#